data_AF-A0A0D2KHT0-F1
#
_entry.id   AF-A0A0D2KHT0-F1
#
_cell.length_a   1.000
_cell.length_b   1.000
_cell.length_c   1.000
_cell.angle_alpha   90.00
_cell.angle_beta   90.00
_cell.angle_gamma   90.00
#
_symmetry.space_group_name_H-M   'P 1'
#
loop_
_entity.id
_entity.type
_entity.pdbx_description
1 polymer ?
#
loop_
_entity_poly.entity_id
_entity_poly.type
_entity_poly.pdbx_seq_one_letter_code
_entity_poly.pdbx_strand_id
1 'polypeptide(L)'
;MDVDDDEYAGAPPLLVVGEQLQQQEEADDAAAALSLEDRFAGIVQELMRDEVDVAEALLAFKEVSTSQVEQLRDRASSLLHRSAHYLHARQLAEDLESQGATWELLLHLYATGEQPAGMGGPPLPGAGGRQTYRQAVRGAVNGDASLERVAHVVAWLESLAAQRLAARPPLGFSAADGVWRETLLLSHAGGGGGGGGGGELDPDAPSRGATALRGEDQRNEERLAAQLWQLMRAGKLQQAQDLCRRCGQDWRAAALSGGGPWGPLPVGAAAADADERMDDEWQAEDLAAEVEGGRGAGRALWRWSCAAAADAAASAAPANRWEAALFGALASHVPRVLPVCGGWEDEAWAYCRAWLDLGADEKAAEEAEAARASFGDADSGAAHGAADALAIPSDVLASLLDGAASSGYSRTVSAQLLQEGLSVASSEGGAAVAKLQRLRRDGDRSLVPASFDDLRALLAASPNPSVRAAAGQQQRALQLDLMAERWRDLVLELAGAAMAAYQQQQPRPDAAAAAAAEGGGALLRRAGDQGFALLRFAAHLALALRALGLVRDPGLMELQARAHGVEGLDDEEEQEAARLQEVRGPPPWV
;
A
#
# COMPACT_ATOMS: atom_id res chain seq x y z
N MET A 1 -46.77 50.46 -55.30
CA MET A 1 -45.47 50.95 -55.80
C MET A 1 -44.44 50.20 -55.01
N ASP A 2 -43.52 49.62 -55.76
CA ASP A 2 -42.83 48.37 -55.49
C ASP A 2 -41.99 48.34 -54.22
N VAL A 3 -41.94 47.13 -53.67
CA VAL A 3 -41.05 46.68 -52.60
C VAL A 3 -39.85 46.04 -53.30
N ASP A 4 -38.66 46.59 -53.07
CA ASP A 4 -37.38 45.91 -53.30
C ASP A 4 -36.61 46.00 -51.97
N ASP A 5 -36.64 44.90 -51.21
CA ASP A 5 -35.75 44.62 -50.08
C ASP A 5 -34.74 43.58 -50.56
N ASP A 6 -33.52 44.04 -50.86
CA ASP A 6 -32.39 43.17 -51.23
C ASP A 6 -31.16 43.70 -50.48
N GLU A 7 -30.94 43.20 -49.25
CA GLU A 7 -29.61 43.11 -48.62
C GLU A 7 -29.69 42.32 -47.29
N TYR A 8 -29.48 40.99 -47.35
CA TYR A 8 -28.99 40.24 -46.20
C TYR A 8 -28.11 39.08 -46.66
N ALA A 9 -26.87 39.41 -47.05
CA ALA A 9 -25.81 38.45 -47.29
C ALA A 9 -24.99 38.20 -46.01
N GLY A 10 -24.93 36.94 -45.58
CA GLY A 10 -23.74 36.35 -44.95
C GLY A 10 -23.54 36.57 -43.44
N ALA A 11 -24.21 35.77 -42.61
CA ALA A 11 -23.64 35.35 -41.33
C ALA A 11 -22.85 34.04 -41.55
N PRO A 12 -21.57 33.92 -41.15
CA PRO A 12 -20.86 32.66 -41.23
C PRO A 12 -21.45 31.66 -40.21
N PRO A 13 -21.41 30.35 -40.49
CA PRO A 13 -22.07 29.38 -39.65
C PRO A 13 -21.20 29.11 -38.41
N LEU A 14 -21.58 29.68 -37.27
CA LEU A 14 -20.97 29.38 -35.97
C LEU A 14 -20.97 27.87 -35.64
N LEU A 15 -21.92 27.11 -36.22
CA LEU A 15 -22.00 25.65 -36.11
C LEU A 15 -20.86 24.93 -36.85
N VAL A 16 -20.47 25.39 -38.04
CA VAL A 16 -19.41 24.75 -38.84
C VAL A 16 -18.03 25.00 -38.24
N VAL A 17 -17.81 26.18 -37.64
CA VAL A 17 -16.56 26.48 -36.93
C VAL A 17 -16.44 25.62 -35.67
N GLY A 18 -17.56 25.36 -34.97
CA GLY A 18 -17.60 24.42 -33.84
C GLY A 18 -17.25 22.98 -34.25
N GLU A 19 -17.83 22.49 -35.36
CA GLU A 19 -17.54 21.16 -35.89
C GLU A 19 -16.10 21.02 -36.42
N GLN A 20 -15.55 22.06 -37.05
CA GLN A 20 -14.16 22.06 -37.55
C GLN A 20 -13.13 22.08 -36.42
N LEU A 21 -13.36 22.89 -35.38
CA LEU A 21 -12.51 22.88 -34.18
C LEU A 21 -12.58 21.54 -33.46
N GLN A 22 -13.77 20.92 -33.43
CA GLN A 22 -13.97 19.59 -32.86
C GLN A 22 -13.23 18.51 -33.66
N GLN A 23 -13.29 18.54 -34.99
CA GLN A 23 -12.55 17.61 -35.86
C GLN A 23 -11.02 17.78 -35.75
N GLN A 24 -10.54 19.01 -35.55
CA GLN A 24 -9.12 19.30 -35.42
C GLN A 24 -8.57 18.88 -34.05
N GLU A 25 -9.32 19.12 -32.97
CA GLU A 25 -8.97 18.61 -31.63
C GLU A 25 -9.02 17.08 -31.53
N GLU A 26 -9.93 16.44 -32.27
CA GLU A 26 -10.02 14.97 -32.42
C GLU A 26 -8.83 14.41 -33.22
N ALA A 27 -8.35 15.12 -34.23
CA ALA A 27 -7.14 14.76 -34.96
C ALA A 27 -5.88 14.87 -34.08
N ASP A 28 -5.83 15.88 -33.19
CA ASP A 28 -4.74 16.03 -32.23
C ASP A 28 -4.75 14.93 -31.15
N ASP A 29 -5.92 14.48 -30.69
CA ASP A 29 -6.05 13.32 -29.78
C ASP A 29 -5.59 12.01 -30.46
N ALA A 30 -6.01 11.78 -31.70
CA ALA A 30 -5.57 10.62 -32.47
C ALA A 30 -4.07 10.67 -32.76
N ALA A 31 -3.50 11.85 -33.04
CA ALA A 31 -2.07 12.04 -33.23
C ALA A 31 -1.27 11.83 -31.93
N ALA A 32 -1.80 12.27 -30.78
CA ALA A 32 -1.20 12.02 -29.47
C ALA A 32 -1.25 10.54 -29.08
N ALA A 33 -2.36 9.84 -29.37
CA ALA A 33 -2.46 8.39 -29.23
C ALA A 33 -1.42 7.69 -30.11
N LEU A 34 -1.37 7.99 -31.42
CA LEU A 34 -0.36 7.48 -32.35
C LEU A 34 1.07 7.69 -31.81
N SER A 35 1.33 8.78 -31.09
CA SER A 35 2.61 9.02 -30.41
C SER A 35 2.88 8.07 -29.24
N LEU A 36 1.85 7.65 -28.48
CA LEU A 36 1.95 6.70 -27.38
C LEU A 36 2.21 5.28 -27.91
N GLU A 37 1.50 4.86 -28.95
CA GLU A 37 1.73 3.57 -29.60
C GLU A 37 3.16 3.47 -30.16
N ASP A 38 3.61 4.50 -30.87
CA ASP A 38 4.96 4.53 -31.45
C ASP A 38 6.04 4.48 -30.37
N ARG A 39 5.84 5.19 -29.25
CA ARG A 39 6.75 5.14 -28.09
C ARG A 39 6.78 3.76 -27.45
N PHE A 40 5.62 3.13 -27.25
CA PHE A 40 5.54 1.78 -26.69
C PHE A 40 6.18 0.74 -27.62
N ALA A 41 5.93 0.85 -28.93
CA ALA A 41 6.55 0.00 -29.93
C ALA A 41 8.07 0.19 -29.98
N GLY A 42 8.56 1.43 -29.79
CA GLY A 42 9.98 1.75 -29.66
C GLY A 42 10.63 0.97 -28.50
N ILE A 43 10.03 1.01 -27.32
CA ILE A 43 10.51 0.27 -26.14
C ILE A 43 10.57 -1.25 -26.42
N VAL A 44 9.52 -1.81 -27.04
CA VAL A 44 9.53 -3.24 -27.41
C VAL A 44 10.64 -3.54 -28.42
N GLN A 45 10.88 -2.67 -29.39
CA GLN A 45 11.95 -2.87 -30.38
C GLN A 45 13.33 -2.83 -29.73
N GLU A 46 13.58 -1.91 -28.81
CA GLU A 46 14.82 -1.83 -28.04
C GLU A 46 15.02 -3.11 -27.22
N LEU A 47 13.97 -3.57 -26.52
CA LEU A 47 13.98 -4.82 -25.77
C LEU A 47 14.24 -6.03 -26.67
N MET A 48 13.60 -6.11 -27.85
CA MET A 48 13.81 -7.19 -28.82
C MET A 48 15.21 -7.19 -29.46
N ARG A 49 15.90 -6.04 -29.45
CA ARG A 49 17.28 -5.90 -29.93
C ARG A 49 18.32 -6.12 -28.82
N ASP A 50 17.88 -6.46 -27.61
CA ASP A 50 18.71 -6.54 -26.39
C ASP A 50 19.48 -5.22 -26.12
N GLU A 51 18.92 -4.08 -26.54
CA GLU A 51 19.49 -2.74 -26.29
C GLU A 51 19.19 -2.24 -24.86
N VAL A 52 18.08 -2.71 -24.30
CA VAL A 52 17.65 -2.47 -22.93
C VAL A 52 17.24 -3.79 -22.28
N ASP A 53 17.43 -3.91 -20.97
CA ASP A 53 16.91 -5.06 -20.24
C ASP A 53 15.40 -4.91 -19.93
N VAL A 54 14.81 -5.96 -19.34
CA VAL A 54 13.38 -5.97 -19.05
C VAL A 54 13.00 -4.95 -17.97
N ALA A 55 13.89 -4.68 -17.00
CA ALA A 55 13.65 -3.70 -15.95
C ALA A 55 13.61 -2.27 -16.54
N GLU A 56 14.58 -1.95 -17.39
CA GLU A 56 14.66 -0.71 -18.15
C GLU A 56 13.44 -0.52 -19.04
N ALA A 57 12.99 -1.56 -19.75
CA ALA A 57 11.79 -1.50 -20.57
C ALA A 57 10.51 -1.23 -19.74
N LEU A 58 10.33 -1.92 -18.60
CA LEU A 58 9.18 -1.69 -17.71
C LEU A 58 9.17 -0.28 -17.12
N LEU A 59 10.35 0.22 -16.74
CA LEU A 59 10.51 1.60 -16.28
C LEU A 59 10.16 2.59 -17.40
N ALA A 60 10.62 2.36 -18.63
CA ALA A 60 10.28 3.19 -19.77
C ALA A 60 8.76 3.19 -20.05
N PHE A 61 8.08 2.04 -19.99
CA PHE A 61 6.62 2.00 -20.13
C PHE A 61 5.91 2.83 -19.05
N LYS A 62 6.36 2.73 -17.80
CA LYS A 62 5.86 3.55 -16.69
C LYS A 62 6.05 5.05 -16.98
N GLU A 63 7.27 5.48 -17.31
CA GLU A 63 7.60 6.89 -17.53
C GLU A 63 6.83 7.49 -18.71
N VAL A 64 6.72 6.76 -19.82
CA VAL A 64 5.90 7.16 -20.97
C VAL A 64 4.43 7.32 -20.56
N SER A 65 3.89 6.37 -19.78
CA SER A 65 2.51 6.42 -19.29
C SER A 65 2.28 7.64 -18.39
N THR A 66 3.18 7.90 -17.44
CA THR A 66 3.12 9.06 -16.53
C THR A 66 3.16 10.38 -17.29
N SER A 67 4.09 10.54 -18.24
CA SER A 67 4.19 11.74 -19.06
C SER A 67 2.91 12.00 -19.86
N GLN A 68 2.29 10.95 -20.39
CA GLN A 68 1.04 11.09 -21.14
C GLN A 68 -0.15 11.40 -20.23
N VAL A 69 -0.20 10.85 -19.01
CA VAL A 69 -1.21 11.20 -18.00
C VAL A 69 -1.15 12.68 -17.65
N GLU A 70 0.04 13.25 -17.48
CA GLU A 70 0.22 14.68 -17.22
C GLU A 70 -0.33 15.53 -18.35
N GLN A 71 -0.01 15.19 -19.61
CA GLN A 71 -0.55 15.88 -20.79
C GLN A 71 -2.08 15.83 -20.86
N LEU A 72 -2.68 14.67 -20.57
CA LEU A 72 -4.13 14.50 -20.54
C LEU A 72 -4.78 15.33 -19.42
N ARG A 73 -4.14 15.43 -18.26
CA ARG A 73 -4.61 16.27 -17.14
C ARG A 73 -4.52 17.76 -17.47
N ASP A 74 -3.44 18.21 -18.09
CA ASP A 74 -3.28 19.58 -18.54
C ASP A 74 -4.33 19.94 -19.59
N ARG A 75 -4.54 19.06 -20.57
CA ARG A 75 -5.63 19.21 -21.55
C ARG A 75 -6.99 19.26 -20.88
N ALA A 76 -7.29 18.36 -19.95
CA ALA A 76 -8.55 18.38 -19.21
C ALA A 76 -8.76 19.72 -18.49
N SER A 77 -7.71 20.28 -17.87
CA SER A 77 -7.78 21.60 -17.21
C SER A 77 -8.13 22.74 -18.17
N SER A 78 -7.68 22.66 -19.43
CA SER A 78 -8.04 23.65 -20.47
C SER A 78 -9.49 23.52 -20.96
N LEU A 79 -10.13 22.36 -20.72
CA LEU A 79 -11.46 22.01 -21.21
C LEU A 79 -12.55 22.11 -20.13
N LEU A 80 -12.30 22.79 -19.01
CA LEU A 80 -13.26 22.91 -17.89
C LEU A 80 -14.65 23.43 -18.31
N HIS A 81 -14.71 24.27 -19.35
CA HIS A 81 -15.97 24.80 -19.89
C HIS A 81 -16.76 23.78 -20.74
N ARG A 82 -16.13 22.66 -21.13
CA ARG A 82 -16.70 21.58 -21.94
C ARG A 82 -16.77 20.29 -21.12
N SER A 83 -17.81 20.17 -20.29
CA SER A 83 -17.96 19.09 -19.30
C SER A 83 -17.77 17.67 -19.88
N ALA A 84 -18.31 17.39 -21.08
CA ALA A 84 -18.16 16.07 -21.70
C ALA A 84 -16.71 15.73 -22.09
N HIS A 85 -15.97 16.69 -22.63
CA HIS A 85 -14.56 16.50 -23.02
C HIS A 85 -13.64 16.47 -21.80
N TYR A 86 -13.89 17.35 -20.82
CA TYR A 86 -13.21 17.31 -19.53
C TYR A 86 -13.33 15.93 -18.86
N LEU A 87 -14.56 15.40 -18.76
CA LEU A 87 -14.79 14.08 -18.19
C LEU A 87 -14.13 12.96 -19.01
N HIS A 88 -14.08 13.09 -20.34
CA HIS A 88 -13.41 12.11 -21.21
C HIS A 88 -11.90 12.08 -20.97
N ALA A 89 -11.24 13.23 -21.08
CA ALA A 89 -9.80 13.34 -20.91
C ALA A 89 -9.37 12.88 -19.52
N ARG A 90 -10.18 13.17 -18.50
CA ARG A 90 -9.97 12.66 -17.14
C ARG A 90 -10.10 11.13 -17.05
N GLN A 91 -11.12 10.54 -17.68
CA GLN A 91 -11.26 9.08 -17.69
C GLN A 91 -10.07 8.40 -18.37
N LEU A 92 -9.63 8.91 -19.53
CA LEU A 92 -8.46 8.38 -20.23
C LEU A 92 -7.19 8.50 -19.38
N ALA A 93 -7.02 9.60 -18.64
CA ALA A 93 -5.91 9.77 -17.72
C ALA A 93 -5.96 8.77 -16.56
N GLU A 94 -7.13 8.52 -15.97
CA GLU A 94 -7.33 7.53 -14.90
C GLU A 94 -7.07 6.09 -15.38
N ASP A 95 -7.51 5.76 -16.61
CA ASP A 95 -7.27 4.46 -17.23
C ASP A 95 -5.77 4.25 -17.51
N LEU A 96 -5.08 5.26 -18.06
CA LEU A 96 -3.65 5.18 -18.35
C LEU A 96 -2.78 5.20 -17.09
N GLU A 97 -3.19 5.93 -16.05
CA GLU A 97 -2.55 5.88 -14.73
C GLU A 97 -2.62 4.47 -14.13
N SER A 98 -3.76 3.78 -14.30
CA SER A 98 -3.92 2.39 -13.87
C SER A 98 -3.02 1.42 -14.65
N GLN A 99 -2.80 1.68 -15.94
CA GLN A 99 -1.84 0.92 -16.76
C GLN A 99 -0.41 1.16 -16.28
N GLY A 100 -0.04 2.43 -16.06
CA GLY A 100 1.24 2.84 -15.48
C GLY A 100 1.53 2.13 -14.17
N ALA A 101 0.55 2.08 -13.27
CA ALA A 101 0.63 1.34 -12.02
C ALA A 101 0.87 -0.16 -12.23
N THR A 102 0.34 -0.75 -13.30
CA THR A 102 0.55 -2.18 -13.61
C THR A 102 1.97 -2.46 -14.11
N TRP A 103 2.56 -1.56 -14.91
CA TRP A 103 3.98 -1.64 -15.28
C TRP A 103 4.89 -1.55 -14.06
N GLU A 104 4.56 -0.62 -13.16
CA GLU A 104 5.30 -0.48 -11.91
C GLU A 104 5.16 -1.71 -10.99
N LEU A 105 4.00 -2.37 -10.98
CA LEU A 105 3.81 -3.62 -10.24
C LEU A 105 4.74 -4.72 -10.78
N LEU A 106 4.84 -4.88 -12.10
CA LEU A 106 5.75 -5.85 -12.72
C LEU A 106 7.21 -5.56 -12.39
N LEU A 107 7.59 -4.28 -12.38
CA LEU A 107 8.93 -3.86 -11.99
C LEU A 107 9.25 -4.34 -10.57
N HIS A 108 8.36 -4.06 -9.61
CA HIS A 108 8.53 -4.45 -8.21
C HIS A 108 8.56 -5.96 -8.02
N LEU A 109 7.71 -6.72 -8.73
CA LEU A 109 7.60 -8.17 -8.53
C LEU A 109 8.74 -8.97 -9.17
N TYR A 110 9.31 -8.50 -10.29
CA TYR A 110 10.15 -9.35 -11.14
C TYR A 110 11.45 -8.73 -11.64
N ALA A 111 11.65 -7.42 -11.50
CA ALA A 111 12.72 -6.74 -12.21
C ALA A 111 13.58 -5.80 -11.36
N THR A 112 13.24 -5.55 -10.08
CA THR A 112 14.12 -4.78 -9.18
C THR A 112 15.38 -5.55 -8.77
N GLY A 113 15.33 -6.89 -8.68
CA GLY A 113 16.45 -7.73 -8.23
C GLY A 113 16.89 -7.50 -6.77
N GLU A 114 16.26 -6.54 -6.08
CA GLU A 114 16.51 -6.14 -4.70
C GLU A 114 15.67 -6.98 -3.74
N GLN A 115 16.22 -7.22 -2.55
CA GLN A 115 15.47 -7.84 -1.47
C GLN A 115 14.46 -6.83 -0.90
N PRO A 116 13.15 -7.14 -0.88
CA PRO A 116 12.13 -6.14 -0.59
C PRO A 116 12.19 -5.60 0.84
N ALA A 117 12.68 -6.37 1.82
CA ALA A 117 12.88 -5.90 3.19
C ALA A 117 14.31 -5.33 3.45
N GLY A 118 15.09 -5.07 2.41
CA GLY A 118 16.45 -4.54 2.51
C GLY A 118 17.48 -5.56 2.99
N MET A 119 18.67 -5.08 3.34
CA MET A 119 19.86 -5.82 3.79
C MET A 119 19.94 -6.02 5.31
N GLY A 120 19.25 -5.19 6.10
CA GLY A 120 19.16 -5.33 7.55
C GLY A 120 20.47 -4.99 8.27
N GLY A 121 21.33 -4.20 7.62
CA GLY A 121 22.65 -3.81 8.12
C GLY A 121 23.69 -4.94 8.19
N PRO A 122 24.96 -4.60 8.47
CA PRO A 122 26.01 -5.60 8.66
C PRO A 122 25.79 -6.39 9.96
N PRO A 123 26.34 -7.61 10.06
CA PRO A 123 26.32 -8.36 11.32
C PRO A 123 27.12 -7.62 12.39
N LEU A 124 26.53 -7.50 13.59
CA LEU A 124 27.16 -6.84 14.74
C LEU A 124 28.49 -7.52 15.14
N PRO A 125 29.62 -6.79 15.13
CA PRO A 125 30.88 -7.32 15.61
C PRO A 125 30.80 -7.74 17.09
N GLY A 126 31.31 -8.93 17.41
CA GLY A 126 31.33 -9.42 18.80
C GLY A 126 30.00 -9.99 19.33
N ALA A 127 28.91 -9.92 18.55
CA ALA A 127 27.61 -10.50 18.93
C ALA A 127 27.52 -12.03 18.76
N GLY A 128 28.62 -12.70 18.37
CA GLY A 128 28.66 -14.15 18.18
C GLY A 128 27.71 -14.67 17.08
N GLY A 129 27.39 -13.83 16.10
CA GLY A 129 26.43 -14.14 15.03
C GLY A 129 24.96 -13.98 15.45
N ARG A 130 24.68 -13.49 16.66
CA ARG A 130 23.31 -13.21 17.10
C ARG A 130 22.75 -12.00 16.36
N GLN A 131 21.57 -12.18 15.78
CA GLN A 131 20.82 -11.14 15.09
C GLN A 131 19.76 -10.52 16.00
N THR A 132 19.50 -9.23 15.81
CA THR A 132 18.32 -8.57 16.40
C THR A 132 17.02 -9.24 15.91
N TYR A 133 15.93 -9.08 16.62
CA TYR A 133 14.62 -9.53 16.18
C TYR A 133 14.21 -8.83 14.88
N ARG A 134 14.56 -7.55 14.70
CA ARG A 134 14.33 -6.83 13.44
C ARG A 134 15.05 -7.51 12.25
N GLN A 135 16.31 -7.90 12.43
CA GLN A 135 17.07 -8.63 11.41
C GLN A 135 16.44 -9.99 11.09
N ALA A 136 15.88 -10.69 12.07
CA ALA A 136 15.16 -11.94 11.82
C ALA A 136 13.81 -11.75 11.14
N VAL A 137 13.03 -10.72 11.48
CA VAL A 137 11.79 -10.39 10.75
C VAL A 137 12.11 -10.08 9.28
N ARG A 138 13.18 -9.34 9.03
CA ARG A 138 13.70 -9.09 7.67
C ARG A 138 14.13 -10.38 6.97
N GLY A 139 14.88 -11.24 7.66
CA GLY A 139 15.29 -12.55 7.15
C GLY A 139 14.11 -13.44 6.79
N ALA A 140 13.08 -13.46 7.64
CA ALA A 140 11.84 -14.18 7.41
C ALA A 140 11.09 -13.69 6.16
N VAL A 141 11.03 -12.37 5.93
CA VAL A 141 10.41 -11.81 4.71
C VAL A 141 11.20 -12.18 3.47
N ASN A 142 12.52 -11.99 3.48
CA ASN A 142 13.35 -12.28 2.30
C ASN A 142 13.60 -13.79 2.08
N GLY A 143 13.28 -14.64 3.06
CA GLY A 143 13.46 -16.09 3.01
C GLY A 143 12.19 -16.87 2.69
N ASP A 144 11.02 -16.25 2.80
CA ASP A 144 9.73 -16.87 2.50
C ASP A 144 9.12 -16.24 1.24
N ALA A 145 8.93 -17.04 0.19
CA ALA A 145 8.48 -16.55 -1.12
C ALA A 145 7.11 -15.84 -1.08
N SER A 146 6.23 -16.24 -0.16
CA SER A 146 4.92 -15.60 0.00
C SER A 146 5.08 -14.22 0.64
N LEU A 147 5.84 -14.13 1.73
CA LEU A 147 6.11 -12.85 2.41
C LEU A 147 6.93 -11.90 1.53
N GLU A 148 7.93 -12.40 0.81
CA GLU A 148 8.73 -11.64 -0.14
C GLU A 148 7.82 -11.00 -1.21
N ARG A 149 6.94 -11.79 -1.81
CA ARG A 149 6.00 -11.31 -2.82
C ARG A 149 5.03 -10.26 -2.27
N VAL A 150 4.47 -10.47 -1.08
CA VAL A 150 3.60 -9.47 -0.44
C VAL A 150 4.39 -8.20 -0.10
N ALA A 151 5.66 -8.30 0.29
CA ALA A 151 6.51 -7.15 0.54
C ALA A 151 6.74 -6.32 -0.73
N HIS A 152 6.94 -6.94 -1.89
CA HIS A 152 6.98 -6.24 -3.18
C HIS A 152 5.65 -5.54 -3.50
N VAL A 153 4.50 -6.18 -3.22
CA VAL A 153 3.18 -5.55 -3.41
C VAL A 153 2.99 -4.36 -2.47
N VAL A 154 3.41 -4.46 -1.21
CA VAL A 154 3.38 -3.33 -0.26
C VAL A 154 4.28 -2.20 -0.74
N ALA A 155 5.51 -2.49 -1.18
CA ALA A 155 6.43 -1.50 -1.72
C ALA A 155 5.86 -0.77 -2.95
N TRP A 156 5.21 -1.51 -3.85
CA TRP A 156 4.49 -0.93 -4.99
C TRP A 156 3.33 0.00 -4.56
N LEU A 157 2.49 -0.44 -3.61
CA LEU A 157 1.40 0.40 -3.12
C LEU A 157 1.90 1.66 -2.41
N GLU A 158 3.01 1.56 -1.68
CA GLU A 158 3.69 2.69 -1.04
C GLU A 158 4.31 3.64 -2.06
N SER A 159 4.88 3.13 -3.16
CA SER A 159 5.42 3.97 -4.24
C SER A 159 4.32 4.76 -4.94
N LEU A 160 3.16 4.15 -5.22
CA LEU A 160 2.00 4.84 -5.80
C LEU A 160 1.48 5.93 -4.85
N ALA A 161 1.39 5.65 -3.55
CA ALA A 161 1.01 6.63 -2.55
C ALA A 161 2.04 7.78 -2.45
N ALA A 162 3.33 7.47 -2.54
CA ALA A 162 4.41 8.46 -2.53
C ALA A 162 4.35 9.41 -3.73
N GLN A 163 4.05 8.89 -4.93
CA GLN A 163 3.85 9.68 -6.15
C GLN A 163 2.65 10.62 -6.01
N ARG A 164 1.51 10.11 -5.53
CA ARG A 164 0.30 10.93 -5.28
C ARG A 164 0.56 12.00 -4.23
N LEU A 165 1.33 11.69 -3.20
CA LEU A 165 1.71 12.66 -2.18
C LEU A 165 2.62 13.76 -2.76
N ALA A 166 3.56 13.40 -3.63
CA ALA A 166 4.47 14.36 -4.28
C ALA A 166 3.76 15.27 -5.29
N ALA A 167 2.70 14.78 -5.94
CA ALA A 167 1.88 15.57 -6.87
C ALA A 167 0.99 16.61 -6.15
N ARG A 168 0.81 16.51 -4.83
CA ARG A 168 0.00 17.45 -4.05
C ARG A 168 0.88 18.60 -3.54
N PRO A 169 0.33 19.83 -3.44
CA PRO A 169 1.05 20.92 -2.81
C PRO A 169 1.36 20.58 -1.34
N PRO A 170 2.56 20.91 -0.84
CA PRO A 170 2.94 20.60 0.53
C PRO A 170 2.03 21.33 1.51
N LEU A 171 1.53 20.60 2.52
CA LEU A 171 0.78 21.21 3.61
C LEU A 171 1.74 21.95 4.54
N GLY A 172 1.41 23.20 4.86
CA GLY A 172 2.14 23.97 5.87
C GLY A 172 1.78 23.52 7.28
N PHE A 173 2.78 23.30 8.12
CA PHE A 173 2.63 23.05 9.55
C PHE A 173 3.55 23.97 10.34
N SER A 174 3.02 24.56 11.42
CA SER A 174 3.79 25.39 12.34
C SER A 174 4.22 24.59 13.57
N ALA A 175 5.25 25.06 14.28
CA ALA A 175 5.67 24.46 15.54
C ALA A 175 4.62 24.56 16.65
N ALA A 176 3.62 25.43 16.49
CA ALA A 176 2.52 25.57 17.44
C ALA A 176 1.33 24.64 17.13
N ASP A 177 1.32 23.95 15.98
CA ASP A 177 0.14 23.20 15.53
C ASP A 177 -0.12 21.95 16.39
N GLY A 178 0.87 21.44 17.13
CA GLY A 178 0.74 20.22 17.95
C GLY A 178 0.82 20.42 19.46
N VAL A 179 0.84 21.66 19.98
CA VAL A 179 1.05 21.98 21.42
C VAL A 179 -0.20 22.47 22.17
N TRP A 180 -1.37 22.36 21.54
CA TRP A 180 -2.70 22.60 22.13
C TRP A 180 -2.87 23.94 22.87
N ARG A 181 -2.32 25.00 22.28
CA ARG A 181 -2.25 26.32 22.91
C ARG A 181 -3.62 26.93 23.15
N GLU A 182 -4.56 26.75 22.23
CA GLU A 182 -5.92 27.31 22.38
C GLU A 182 -6.68 26.59 23.50
N THR A 183 -6.57 25.26 23.55
CA THR A 183 -7.15 24.39 24.57
C THR A 183 -6.63 24.77 25.95
N LEU A 184 -5.33 25.03 26.09
CA LEU A 184 -4.74 25.55 27.32
C LEU A 184 -5.38 26.89 27.73
N LEU A 185 -5.42 27.87 26.81
CA LEU A 185 -5.92 29.21 27.08
C LEU A 185 -7.41 29.20 27.46
N LEU A 186 -8.22 28.43 26.72
CA LEU A 186 -9.66 28.30 26.98
C LEU A 186 -9.95 27.54 28.28
N SER A 187 -9.08 26.61 28.68
CA SER A 187 -9.19 25.92 29.97
C SER A 187 -8.94 26.88 31.14
N HIS A 188 -8.04 27.86 30.95
CA HIS A 188 -7.78 28.91 31.95
C HIS A 188 -8.86 30.00 31.96
N ALA A 189 -9.40 30.39 30.79
CA ALA A 189 -10.37 31.48 30.68
C ALA A 189 -11.79 31.11 31.18
N GLY A 190 -12.16 29.83 31.20
CA GLY A 190 -13.44 29.35 31.72
C GLY A 190 -13.54 29.32 33.26
N GLY A 191 -12.44 29.54 33.98
CA GLY A 191 -12.34 29.45 35.44
C GLY A 191 -12.82 30.69 36.21
N GLY A 192 -14.02 31.19 35.90
CA GLY A 192 -14.67 32.24 36.66
C GLY A 192 -15.31 31.74 37.95
N GLY A 193 -14.50 31.44 38.97
CA GLY A 193 -14.97 31.24 40.36
C GLY A 193 -14.78 29.83 40.92
N GLY A 194 -13.69 29.66 41.68
CA GLY A 194 -13.61 28.71 42.79
C GLY A 194 -13.41 27.23 42.43
N GLY A 195 -12.14 26.85 42.22
CA GLY A 195 -11.66 25.49 42.52
C GLY A 195 -11.29 24.62 41.32
N GLY A 196 -9.98 24.56 41.02
CA GLY A 196 -9.32 23.42 40.36
C GLY A 196 -9.59 23.23 38.87
N GLY A 197 -8.73 23.76 38.00
CA GLY A 197 -8.87 23.56 36.56
C GLY A 197 -7.63 23.93 35.75
N GLY A 198 -6.44 23.57 36.22
CA GLY A 198 -5.29 23.47 35.32
C GLY A 198 -5.45 22.19 34.52
N GLY A 199 -5.98 22.28 33.30
CA GLY A 199 -6.20 21.11 32.45
C GLY A 199 -4.90 20.37 32.18
N GLU A 200 -4.91 19.05 32.37
CA GLU A 200 -3.83 18.17 31.92
C GLU A 200 -3.69 18.31 30.40
N LEU A 201 -2.45 18.52 29.93
CA LEU A 201 -2.09 18.69 28.53
C LEU A 201 -1.17 17.57 28.00
N ASP A 202 -1.00 16.51 28.77
CA ASP A 202 -0.34 15.31 28.26
C ASP A 202 -1.19 14.70 27.13
N PRO A 203 -0.58 13.96 26.19
CA PRO A 203 -1.26 13.45 25.00
C PRO A 203 -2.47 12.56 25.28
N ASP A 204 -2.55 11.95 26.47
CA ASP A 204 -3.63 11.05 26.85
C ASP A 204 -4.80 11.79 27.53
N ALA A 205 -4.66 13.09 27.86
CA ALA A 205 -5.71 13.87 28.52
C ALA A 205 -7.05 13.92 27.75
N PRO A 206 -7.07 14.02 26.41
CA PRO A 206 -8.30 13.91 25.62
C PRO A 206 -8.94 12.52 25.72
N SER A 207 -8.12 11.46 25.68
CA SER A 207 -8.57 10.06 25.74
C SER A 207 -9.10 9.66 27.12
N ARG A 208 -8.62 10.30 28.20
CA ARG A 208 -9.15 10.14 29.56
C ARG A 208 -10.47 10.90 29.81
N GLY A 209 -10.91 11.73 28.86
CA GLY A 209 -12.07 12.62 29.04
C GLY A 209 -11.82 13.79 30.01
N ALA A 210 -10.55 14.06 30.34
CA ALA A 210 -10.15 15.12 31.27
C ALA A 210 -10.10 16.51 30.59
N THR A 211 -9.60 16.56 29.35
CA THR A 211 -9.50 17.80 28.56
C THR A 211 -9.90 17.54 27.11
N ALA A 212 -11.12 17.91 26.71
CA ALA A 212 -11.48 17.89 25.29
C ALA A 212 -10.71 18.98 24.54
N LEU A 213 -10.07 18.61 23.43
CA LEU A 213 -9.45 19.58 22.52
C LEU A 213 -10.51 20.54 21.98
N ARG A 214 -10.16 21.82 21.85
CA ARG A 214 -11.10 22.88 21.47
C ARG A 214 -10.61 23.65 20.24
N GLY A 215 -11.55 24.21 19.49
CA GLY A 215 -11.28 25.20 18.45
C GLY A 215 -10.38 24.70 17.33
N GLU A 216 -9.30 25.44 17.08
CA GLU A 216 -8.29 25.16 16.07
C GLU A 216 -7.41 23.96 16.43
N ASP A 217 -7.17 23.68 17.72
CA ASP A 217 -6.31 22.56 18.14
C ASP A 217 -6.89 21.21 17.68
N GLN A 218 -8.20 21.01 17.79
CA GLN A 218 -8.84 19.79 17.30
C GLN A 218 -8.69 19.65 15.77
N ARG A 219 -8.80 20.76 15.03
CA ARG A 219 -8.64 20.77 13.57
C ARG A 219 -7.19 20.53 13.17
N ASN A 220 -6.25 21.09 13.92
CA ASN A 220 -4.82 20.89 13.70
C ASN A 220 -4.43 19.45 13.98
N GLU A 221 -4.97 18.82 15.03
CA GLU A 221 -4.78 17.38 15.28
C GLU A 221 -5.33 16.53 14.14
N GLU A 222 -6.57 16.77 13.70
CA GLU A 222 -7.15 16.00 12.60
C GLU A 222 -6.33 16.18 11.31
N ARG A 223 -5.89 17.41 11.00
CA ARG A 223 -5.06 17.72 9.82
C ARG A 223 -3.68 17.06 9.91
N LEU A 224 -3.04 17.12 11.08
CA LEU A 224 -1.73 16.53 11.32
C LEU A 224 -1.82 15.00 11.22
N ALA A 225 -2.75 14.37 11.93
CA ALA A 225 -2.96 12.92 11.88
C ALA A 225 -3.28 12.43 10.45
N ALA A 226 -4.10 13.17 9.69
CA ALA A 226 -4.36 12.85 8.29
C ALA A 226 -3.08 12.92 7.43
N GLN A 227 -2.22 13.92 7.65
CA GLN A 227 -0.94 14.00 6.93
C GLN A 227 0.03 12.88 7.32
N LEU A 228 0.10 12.53 8.61
CA LEU A 228 0.92 11.42 9.11
C LEU A 228 0.47 10.08 8.51
N TRP A 229 -0.83 9.87 8.43
CA TRP A 229 -1.41 8.71 7.74
C TRP A 229 -0.96 8.64 6.27
N GLN A 230 -1.03 9.75 5.53
CA GLN A 230 -0.58 9.79 4.13
C GLN A 230 0.93 9.51 3.98
N LEU A 231 1.76 9.99 4.92
CA LEU A 231 3.19 9.71 4.93
C LEU A 231 3.49 8.23 5.23
N MET A 232 2.79 7.64 6.22
CA MET A 232 2.90 6.22 6.55
C MET A 232 2.53 5.34 5.36
N ARG A 233 1.44 5.69 4.68
CA ARG A 233 0.96 5.05 3.44
C ARG A 233 1.92 5.10 2.28
N ALA A 234 2.82 6.08 2.27
CA ALA A 234 3.82 6.29 1.26
C ALA A 234 5.18 5.68 1.62
N GLY A 235 5.27 4.88 2.70
CA GLY A 235 6.54 4.36 3.21
C GLY A 235 7.44 5.44 3.83
N LYS A 236 6.94 6.67 4.02
CA LYS A 236 7.72 7.85 4.47
C LYS A 236 7.62 8.06 5.98
N LEU A 237 7.78 7.00 6.77
CA LEU A 237 7.58 7.05 8.22
C LEU A 237 8.56 8.02 8.91
N GLN A 238 9.80 8.10 8.45
CA GLN A 238 10.78 9.07 8.98
C GLN A 238 10.30 10.51 8.80
N GLN A 239 9.77 10.85 7.62
CA GLN A 239 9.21 12.18 7.38
C GLN A 239 7.98 12.45 8.27
N ALA A 240 7.22 11.41 8.62
CA ALA A 240 6.13 11.51 9.58
C ALA A 240 6.65 11.79 11.00
N GLN A 241 7.70 11.11 11.44
CA GLN A 241 8.35 11.38 12.73
C GLN A 241 8.91 12.81 12.78
N ASP A 242 9.61 13.25 11.73
CA ASP A 242 10.12 14.62 11.65
C ASP A 242 9.01 15.65 11.65
N LEU A 243 7.87 15.36 11.01
CA LEU A 243 6.70 16.21 11.07
C LEU A 243 6.14 16.31 12.50
N CYS A 244 6.04 15.19 13.23
CA CYS A 244 5.66 15.19 14.63
C CYS A 244 6.60 16.07 15.47
N ARG A 245 7.92 15.90 15.35
CA ARG A 245 8.92 16.71 16.06
C ARG A 245 8.79 18.20 15.72
N ARG A 246 8.64 18.53 14.44
CA ARG A 246 8.44 19.93 13.98
C ARG A 246 7.19 20.56 14.58
N CYS A 247 6.12 19.79 14.78
CA CYS A 247 4.87 20.26 15.38
C CYS A 247 4.88 20.27 16.93
N GLY A 248 6.00 19.88 17.57
CA GLY A 248 6.10 19.80 19.04
C GLY A 248 5.53 18.53 19.65
N GLN A 249 5.37 17.45 18.85
CA GLN A 249 4.83 16.16 19.28
C GLN A 249 5.90 15.07 19.30
N ASP A 250 6.97 15.29 20.06
CA ASP A 250 8.04 14.29 20.23
C ASP A 250 7.52 12.95 20.77
N TRP A 251 6.47 13.01 21.59
CA TRP A 251 5.77 11.82 22.09
C TRP A 251 5.20 10.96 20.95
N ARG A 252 4.60 11.58 19.93
CA ARG A 252 4.01 10.88 18.78
C ARG A 252 5.12 10.36 17.87
N ALA A 253 6.19 11.13 17.69
CA ALA A 253 7.38 10.66 16.97
C ALA A 253 7.96 9.39 17.61
N ALA A 254 8.07 9.35 18.95
CA ALA A 254 8.52 8.17 19.69
C ALA A 254 7.55 6.98 19.52
N ALA A 255 6.24 7.23 19.57
CA ALA A 255 5.25 6.18 19.37
C ALA A 255 5.29 5.57 17.94
N LEU A 256 5.56 6.38 16.91
CA LEU A 256 5.76 5.93 15.53
C LEU A 256 7.05 5.12 15.34
N SER A 257 8.02 5.25 16.24
CA SER A 257 9.34 4.63 16.14
C SER A 257 9.31 3.15 16.58
N GLY A 258 8.41 2.75 17.47
CA GLY A 258 8.21 1.32 17.77
C GLY A 258 9.41 0.53 18.28
N GLY A 259 10.27 1.19 19.06
CA GLY A 259 11.54 0.62 19.51
C GLY A 259 12.67 0.72 18.49
N GLY A 260 12.53 1.57 17.46
CA GLY A 260 13.55 1.80 16.42
C GLY A 260 13.33 3.07 15.61
N PRO A 261 14.31 3.58 14.87
CA PRO A 261 14.08 4.72 13.99
C PRO A 261 13.07 4.40 12.85
N TRP A 262 12.84 3.12 12.55
CA TRP A 262 12.09 2.70 11.36
C TRP A 262 10.66 2.20 11.62
N GLY A 263 10.22 2.06 12.87
CA GLY A 263 8.85 1.60 13.17
C GLY A 263 8.58 0.17 12.68
N PRO A 264 7.47 -0.07 11.94
CA PRO A 264 7.22 -1.33 11.24
C PRO A 264 8.38 -1.70 10.29
N LEU A 265 8.46 -2.96 9.86
CA LEU A 265 9.50 -3.37 8.91
C LEU A 265 9.43 -2.51 7.63
N PRO A 266 10.47 -1.73 7.28
CA PRO A 266 10.47 -0.98 6.03
C PRO A 266 10.58 -1.91 4.83
N VAL A 267 10.00 -1.54 3.70
CA VAL A 267 10.10 -2.28 2.43
C VAL A 267 10.40 -1.36 1.25
N GLY A 268 10.96 -1.93 0.17
CA GLY A 268 11.32 -1.19 -1.05
C GLY A 268 12.24 0.00 -0.77
N ALA A 269 11.90 1.17 -1.31
CA ALA A 269 12.69 2.39 -1.13
C ALA A 269 12.90 2.76 0.36
N ALA A 270 11.93 2.48 1.23
CA ALA A 270 12.07 2.74 2.66
C ALA A 270 13.10 1.81 3.32
N ALA A 271 13.26 0.58 2.81
CA ALA A 271 14.25 -0.36 3.31
C ALA A 271 15.66 0.03 2.87
N ALA A 272 15.83 0.45 1.61
CA ALA A 272 17.10 0.99 1.12
C ALA A 272 17.55 2.21 1.93
N ASP A 273 16.64 3.17 2.15
CA ASP A 273 16.87 4.33 3.03
C ASP A 273 17.27 3.91 4.47
N ALA A 274 16.69 2.81 4.97
CA ALA A 274 16.97 2.29 6.29
C ALA A 274 18.36 1.66 6.40
N ASP A 275 18.77 0.91 5.38
CA ASP A 275 20.10 0.28 5.32
C ASP A 275 21.21 1.32 5.24
N GLU A 276 21.05 2.35 4.42
CA GLU A 276 22.05 3.43 4.27
C GLU A 276 22.30 4.19 5.58
N ARG A 277 21.28 4.27 6.44
CA ARG A 277 21.31 5.03 7.70
C ARG A 277 21.47 4.12 8.91
N MET A 278 21.64 2.81 8.72
CA MET A 278 21.79 1.88 9.82
C MET A 278 23.16 2.03 10.46
N ASP A 279 23.17 2.26 11.77
CA ASP A 279 24.39 2.42 12.57
C ASP A 279 24.63 1.19 13.45
N ASP A 280 25.90 0.80 13.60
CA ASP A 280 26.33 -0.33 14.43
C ASP A 280 26.00 -0.06 15.90
N GLU A 281 26.10 1.19 16.36
CA GLU A 281 25.77 1.57 17.74
C GLU A 281 24.28 1.34 18.03
N TRP A 282 23.40 1.76 17.12
CA TRP A 282 21.96 1.54 17.24
C TRP A 282 21.59 0.06 17.25
N GLN A 283 22.19 -0.73 16.35
CA GLN A 283 21.95 -2.18 16.33
C GLN A 283 22.40 -2.85 17.64
N ALA A 284 23.52 -2.39 18.22
CA ALA A 284 24.01 -2.91 19.49
C ALA A 284 23.07 -2.56 20.66
N GLU A 285 22.52 -1.35 20.69
CA GLU A 285 21.50 -0.95 21.67
C GLU A 285 20.22 -1.78 21.56
N ASP A 286 19.73 -2.01 20.34
CA ASP A 286 18.54 -2.83 20.08
C ASP A 286 18.76 -4.29 20.54
N LEU A 287 19.94 -4.84 20.23
CA LEU A 287 20.31 -6.18 20.68
C LEU A 287 20.44 -6.26 22.21
N ALA A 288 21.01 -5.24 22.86
CA ALA A 288 21.12 -5.18 24.31
C ALA A 288 19.74 -5.13 24.97
N ALA A 289 18.82 -4.30 24.46
CA ALA A 289 17.44 -4.23 24.94
C ALA A 289 16.71 -5.58 24.79
N GLU A 290 16.95 -6.32 23.71
CA GLU A 290 16.41 -7.66 23.51
C GLU A 290 17.01 -8.72 24.44
N VAL A 291 18.28 -8.57 24.82
CA VAL A 291 18.92 -9.46 25.79
C VAL A 291 18.34 -9.25 27.19
N GLU A 292 18.07 -8.00 27.58
CA GLU A 292 17.49 -7.66 28.88
C GLU A 292 15.99 -7.95 28.96
N GLY A 293 15.23 -7.50 27.97
CA GLY A 293 13.76 -7.56 27.95
C GLY A 293 13.17 -8.82 27.31
N GLY A 294 14.02 -9.67 26.73
CA GLY A 294 13.59 -10.80 25.92
C GLY A 294 13.43 -10.44 24.44
N ARG A 295 13.91 -11.33 23.57
CA ARG A 295 13.95 -11.14 22.12
C ARG A 295 12.55 -10.82 21.56
N GLY A 296 12.36 -9.71 20.86
CA GLY A 296 11.07 -9.36 20.24
C GLY A 296 9.93 -8.96 21.21
N ALA A 297 10.14 -9.04 22.54
CA ALA A 297 9.10 -8.70 23.52
C ALA A 297 8.74 -7.20 23.47
N GLY A 298 9.72 -6.31 23.35
CA GLY A 298 9.50 -4.87 23.20
C GLY A 298 8.66 -4.54 21.96
N ARG A 299 8.90 -5.24 20.85
CA ARG A 299 8.15 -5.07 19.62
C ARG A 299 6.70 -5.56 19.75
N ALA A 300 6.48 -6.71 20.39
CA ALA A 300 5.14 -7.21 20.69
C ALA A 300 4.35 -6.25 21.59
N LEU A 301 4.99 -5.74 22.65
CA LEU A 301 4.38 -4.76 23.57
C LEU A 301 4.05 -3.44 22.87
N TRP A 302 4.93 -2.95 22.00
CA TRP A 302 4.66 -1.76 21.23
C TRP A 302 3.45 -1.93 20.31
N ARG A 303 3.36 -3.05 19.57
CA ARG A 303 2.20 -3.36 18.71
C ARG A 303 0.91 -3.48 19.50
N TRP A 304 0.96 -4.16 20.64
CA TRP A 304 -0.17 -4.24 21.57
C TRP A 304 -0.61 -2.85 22.03
N SER A 305 0.33 -2.00 22.44
CA SER A 305 0.05 -0.63 22.88
C SER A 305 -0.56 0.21 21.76
N CYS A 306 -0.08 0.05 20.52
CA CYS A 306 -0.66 0.69 19.34
C CYS A 306 -2.10 0.21 19.10
N ALA A 307 -2.39 -1.09 19.24
CA ALA A 307 -3.76 -1.59 19.08
C ALA A 307 -4.70 -0.96 20.13
N ALA A 308 -4.27 -0.90 21.39
CA ALA A 308 -5.01 -0.28 22.48
C ALA A 308 -5.23 1.23 22.23
N ALA A 309 -4.19 1.94 21.76
CA ALA A 309 -4.28 3.36 21.41
C ALA A 309 -5.24 3.59 20.23
N ALA A 310 -5.23 2.71 19.22
CA ALA A 310 -6.14 2.78 18.08
C ALA A 310 -7.61 2.62 18.51
N ASP A 311 -7.89 1.66 19.38
CA ASP A 311 -9.23 1.43 19.94
C ASP A 311 -9.71 2.62 20.80
N ALA A 312 -8.83 3.17 21.62
CA ALA A 312 -9.12 4.33 22.44
C ALA A 312 -9.42 5.57 21.57
N ALA A 313 -8.58 5.84 20.57
CA ALA A 313 -8.78 6.95 19.64
C ALA A 313 -10.10 6.81 18.87
N ALA A 314 -10.41 5.62 18.34
CA ALA A 314 -11.65 5.36 17.62
C ALA A 314 -12.90 5.56 18.49
N SER A 315 -12.81 5.23 19.77
CA SER A 315 -13.93 5.31 20.72
C SER A 315 -14.13 6.73 21.28
N ALA A 316 -13.07 7.55 21.32
CA ALA A 316 -13.10 8.88 21.91
C ALA A 316 -13.90 9.89 21.07
N ALA A 317 -13.61 10.00 19.76
CA ALA A 317 -14.30 10.93 18.87
C ALA A 317 -14.18 10.52 17.39
N PRO A 318 -15.21 10.75 16.55
CA PRO A 318 -15.13 10.50 15.11
C PRO A 318 -14.02 11.29 14.38
N ALA A 319 -13.61 12.43 14.94
CA ALA A 319 -12.49 13.24 14.42
C ALA A 319 -11.13 12.53 14.56
N ASN A 320 -10.99 11.60 15.51
CA ASN A 320 -9.75 10.87 15.79
C ASN A 320 -9.56 9.66 14.87
N ARG A 321 -10.38 9.50 13.82
CA ARG A 321 -10.30 8.37 12.89
C ARG A 321 -8.92 8.20 12.24
N TRP A 322 -8.21 9.30 11.98
CA TRP A 322 -6.86 9.25 11.40
C TRP A 322 -5.81 8.77 12.40
N GLU A 323 -5.92 9.18 13.66
CA GLU A 323 -5.04 8.69 14.73
C GLU A 323 -5.31 7.20 15.01
N ALA A 324 -6.59 6.81 15.04
CA ALA A 324 -6.98 5.41 15.14
C ALA A 324 -6.42 4.57 13.98
N ALA A 325 -6.44 5.08 12.75
CA ALA A 325 -5.85 4.41 11.60
C ALA A 325 -4.32 4.37 11.64
N LEU A 326 -3.68 5.43 12.12
CA LEU A 326 -2.22 5.51 12.26
C LEU A 326 -1.70 4.43 13.21
N PHE A 327 -2.23 4.40 14.44
CA PHE A 327 -1.89 3.36 15.41
C PHE A 327 -2.41 1.97 14.99
N GLY A 328 -3.56 1.94 14.31
CA GLY A 328 -4.12 0.73 13.72
C GLY A 328 -3.14 0.09 12.74
N ALA A 329 -2.56 0.87 11.82
CA ALA A 329 -1.58 0.35 10.86
C ALA A 329 -0.29 -0.14 11.53
N LEU A 330 0.24 0.59 12.53
CA LEU A 330 1.41 0.14 13.31
C LEU A 330 1.18 -1.19 14.03
N ALA A 331 -0.05 -1.38 14.50
CA ALA A 331 -0.46 -2.61 15.15
C ALA A 331 -0.86 -3.71 14.15
N SER A 332 -1.03 -3.42 12.85
CA SER A 332 -1.69 -4.30 11.86
C SER A 332 -3.19 -4.53 12.13
N HIS A 333 -3.87 -3.61 12.82
CA HIS A 333 -5.29 -3.67 13.20
C HIS A 333 -6.20 -3.11 12.09
N VAL A 334 -6.46 -3.95 11.08
CA VAL A 334 -7.21 -3.61 9.86
C VAL A 334 -8.56 -2.90 10.11
N PRO A 335 -9.44 -3.34 11.04
CA PRO A 335 -10.69 -2.65 11.35
C PRO A 335 -10.57 -1.15 11.67
N ARG A 336 -9.45 -0.70 12.24
CA ARG A 336 -9.21 0.72 12.56
C ARG A 336 -8.65 1.51 11.39
N VAL A 337 -8.09 0.81 10.40
CA VAL A 337 -7.50 1.38 9.20
C VAL A 337 -8.57 1.59 8.11
N LEU A 338 -9.44 0.59 7.88
CA LEU A 338 -10.44 0.63 6.82
C LEU A 338 -11.33 1.91 6.78
N PRO A 339 -11.75 2.51 7.93
CA PRO A 339 -12.60 3.69 7.92
C PRO A 339 -11.99 4.94 7.26
N VAL A 340 -10.67 4.99 7.08
CA VAL A 340 -9.97 6.10 6.43
C VAL A 340 -9.45 5.77 5.03
N CYS A 341 -9.61 4.53 4.58
CA CYS A 341 -9.21 4.11 3.24
C CYS A 341 -10.12 4.76 2.18
N GLY A 342 -9.53 5.57 1.30
CA GLY A 342 -10.25 6.33 0.29
C GLY A 342 -10.55 5.57 -1.00
N GLY A 343 -9.84 4.45 -1.25
CA GLY A 343 -9.95 3.71 -2.50
C GLY A 343 -9.34 2.31 -2.44
N TRP A 344 -9.27 1.67 -3.61
CA TRP A 344 -8.84 0.28 -3.73
C TRP A 344 -7.38 0.07 -3.30
N GLU A 345 -6.46 0.96 -3.70
CA GLU A 345 -5.07 0.88 -3.25
C GLU A 345 -4.96 1.06 -1.73
N ASP A 346 -5.86 1.85 -1.13
CA ASP A 346 -5.85 2.07 0.30
C ASP A 346 -6.22 0.81 1.06
N GLU A 347 -7.32 0.15 0.69
CA GLU A 347 -7.68 -1.13 1.33
C GLU A 347 -6.69 -2.25 1.02
N ALA A 348 -6.22 -2.35 -0.23
CA ALA A 348 -5.26 -3.38 -0.63
C ALA A 348 -3.98 -3.30 0.22
N TRP A 349 -3.42 -2.11 0.43
CA TRP A 349 -2.25 -1.95 1.30
C TRP A 349 -2.57 -2.22 2.75
N ALA A 350 -3.77 -1.85 3.25
CA ALA A 350 -4.11 -2.13 4.65
C ALA A 350 -4.11 -3.64 4.92
N TYR A 351 -4.67 -4.42 3.99
CA TYR A 351 -4.67 -5.88 4.04
C TYR A 351 -3.26 -6.47 3.86
N CYS A 352 -2.55 -6.09 2.79
CA CYS A 352 -1.21 -6.62 2.49
C CYS A 352 -0.19 -6.24 3.57
N ARG A 353 -0.23 -5.01 4.09
CA ARG A 353 0.64 -4.56 5.17
C ARG A 353 0.40 -5.38 6.44
N ALA A 354 -0.86 -5.60 6.81
CA ALA A 354 -1.18 -6.43 7.96
C ALA A 354 -0.77 -7.90 7.76
N TRP A 355 -0.99 -8.45 6.57
CA TRP A 355 -0.55 -9.81 6.23
C TRP A 355 0.98 -9.95 6.35
N LEU A 356 1.73 -9.06 5.71
CA LEU A 356 3.19 -9.03 5.77
C LEU A 356 3.68 -8.93 7.21
N ASP A 357 3.17 -7.96 7.96
CA ASP A 357 3.63 -7.66 9.31
C ASP A 357 3.42 -8.79 10.30
N LEU A 358 2.28 -9.48 10.20
CA LEU A 358 1.93 -10.58 11.10
C LEU A 358 2.64 -11.86 10.69
N GLY A 359 2.67 -12.17 9.39
CA GLY A 359 3.36 -13.34 8.86
C GLY A 359 4.87 -13.28 9.08
N ALA A 360 5.48 -12.10 8.93
CA ALA A 360 6.91 -11.91 9.19
C ALA A 360 7.27 -12.15 10.66
N ASP A 361 6.41 -11.72 11.60
CA ASP A 361 6.65 -11.97 13.01
C ASP A 361 6.47 -13.44 13.39
N GLU A 362 5.43 -14.08 12.85
CA GLU A 362 5.13 -15.50 13.06
C GLU A 362 6.30 -16.35 12.58
N LYS A 363 6.76 -16.10 11.35
CA LYS A 363 7.91 -16.80 10.77
C LYS A 363 9.20 -16.57 11.56
N ALA A 364 9.49 -15.33 11.95
CA ALA A 364 10.67 -15.01 12.76
C ALA A 364 10.60 -15.61 14.19
N ALA A 365 9.39 -15.81 14.72
CA ALA A 365 9.16 -16.50 15.99
C ALA A 365 9.41 -18.01 15.86
N GLU A 366 8.87 -18.65 14.82
CA GLU A 366 9.06 -20.07 14.52
C GLU A 366 10.54 -20.42 14.33
N GLU A 367 11.27 -19.62 13.55
CA GLU A 367 12.71 -19.80 13.33
C GLU A 367 13.51 -19.69 14.63
N ALA A 368 13.11 -18.78 15.53
CA ALA A 368 13.74 -18.62 16.83
C ALA A 368 13.48 -19.82 17.75
N GLU A 369 12.27 -20.37 17.74
CA GLU A 369 11.92 -21.59 18.49
C GLU A 369 12.66 -22.81 17.95
N ALA A 370 12.73 -22.97 16.62
CA ALA A 370 13.48 -24.04 15.97
C ALA A 370 14.97 -23.98 16.30
N ALA A 371 15.56 -22.78 16.27
CA ALA A 371 16.95 -22.58 16.68
C ALA A 371 17.18 -23.01 18.14
N ARG A 372 16.32 -22.59 19.08
CA ARG A 372 16.41 -23.00 20.49
C ARG A 372 16.32 -24.52 20.67
N ALA A 373 15.38 -25.17 19.99
CA ALA A 373 15.20 -26.62 20.04
C ALA A 373 16.44 -27.37 19.52
N SER A 374 17.10 -26.84 18.47
CA SER A 374 18.30 -27.44 17.89
C SER A 374 19.53 -27.37 18.80
N PHE A 375 19.64 -26.38 19.69
CA PHE A 375 20.77 -26.24 20.61
C PHE A 375 20.68 -27.14 21.86
N GLY A 376 19.66 -28.00 21.96
CA GLY A 376 19.62 -29.06 22.96
C GLY A 376 19.45 -28.58 24.41
N ASP A 377 18.71 -27.49 24.62
CA ASP A 377 18.35 -27.03 25.97
C ASP A 377 17.21 -27.90 26.53
N ALA A 378 17.53 -29.16 26.85
CA ALA A 378 16.58 -30.13 27.38
C ALA A 378 16.28 -29.94 28.88
N ASP A 379 16.86 -28.91 29.53
CA ASP A 379 16.75 -28.70 30.99
C ASP A 379 16.04 -27.38 31.41
N SER A 380 15.50 -26.61 30.45
CA SER A 380 14.67 -25.42 30.74
C SER A 380 13.15 -25.67 30.69
N GLY A 381 12.73 -26.94 30.60
CA GLY A 381 11.33 -27.37 30.64
C GLY A 381 10.56 -26.98 31.91
N ALA A 382 11.24 -26.48 32.95
CA ALA A 382 10.61 -25.94 34.16
C ALA A 382 10.26 -24.43 34.08
N ALA A 383 10.78 -23.66 33.12
CA ALA A 383 10.53 -22.23 33.00
C ALA A 383 9.23 -21.89 32.23
N HIS A 384 8.78 -22.78 31.34
CA HIS A 384 7.54 -22.61 30.57
C HIS A 384 6.28 -22.58 31.46
N GLY A 385 6.33 -23.19 32.66
CA GLY A 385 5.27 -23.10 33.67
C GLY A 385 5.37 -21.88 34.60
N ALA A 386 6.49 -21.15 34.58
CA ALA A 386 6.72 -19.97 35.43
C ALA A 386 6.25 -18.66 34.79
N ALA A 387 6.21 -18.58 33.44
CA ALA A 387 5.69 -17.40 32.73
C ALA A 387 4.17 -17.19 32.92
N ASP A 388 3.41 -18.27 33.12
CA ASP A 388 2.00 -18.23 33.55
C ASP A 388 1.86 -17.97 35.07
N ALA A 389 2.91 -18.15 35.86
CA ALA A 389 2.90 -17.95 37.32
C ALA A 389 3.07 -16.48 37.75
N LEU A 390 3.34 -15.57 36.80
CA LEU A 390 3.36 -14.11 37.01
C LEU A 390 2.01 -13.43 36.70
N ALA A 391 0.97 -14.20 36.35
CA ALA A 391 -0.36 -13.67 36.17
C ALA A 391 -0.90 -13.15 37.50
N ILE A 392 -0.88 -11.83 37.69
CA ILE A 392 -1.57 -11.18 38.80
C ILE A 392 -3.06 -11.57 38.69
N PRO A 393 -3.65 -12.19 39.73
CA PRO A 393 -5.06 -12.55 39.72
C PRO A 393 -5.94 -11.34 39.39
N SER A 394 -6.99 -11.55 38.58
CA SER A 394 -7.81 -10.46 38.04
C SER A 394 -8.48 -9.62 39.13
N ASP A 395 -8.83 -10.24 40.26
CA ASP A 395 -9.37 -9.60 41.46
C ASP A 395 -8.32 -8.75 42.20
N VAL A 396 -7.06 -9.22 42.27
CA VAL A 396 -5.94 -8.45 42.83
C VAL A 396 -5.63 -7.25 41.94
N LEU A 397 -5.61 -7.45 40.61
CA LEU A 397 -5.38 -6.39 39.64
C LEU A 397 -6.49 -5.33 39.68
N ALA A 398 -7.76 -5.75 39.76
CA ALA A 398 -8.90 -4.86 39.91
C ALA A 398 -8.83 -4.06 41.22
N SER A 399 -8.42 -4.68 42.33
CA SER A 399 -8.21 -4.00 43.61
C SER A 399 -7.07 -2.97 43.56
N LEU A 400 -5.96 -3.29 42.89
CA LEU A 400 -4.86 -2.35 42.65
C LEU A 400 -5.29 -1.18 41.77
N LEU A 401 -6.13 -1.44 40.76
CA LEU A 401 -6.69 -0.42 39.87
C LEU A 401 -7.70 0.48 40.60
N ASP A 402 -8.56 -0.07 41.45
CA ASP A 402 -9.45 0.71 42.31
C ASP A 402 -8.65 1.60 43.28
N GLY A 403 -7.55 1.07 43.82
CA GLY A 403 -6.58 1.83 44.61
C GLY A 403 -5.94 2.97 43.81
N ALA A 404 -5.47 2.70 42.59
CA ALA A 404 -4.90 3.72 41.70
C ALA A 404 -5.94 4.76 41.25
N ALA A 405 -7.19 4.35 40.99
CA ALA A 405 -8.30 5.23 40.66
C ALA A 405 -8.65 6.18 41.79
N SER A 406 -8.58 5.70 43.04
CA SER A 406 -8.76 6.53 44.24
C SER A 406 -7.67 7.59 44.42
N SER A 407 -6.48 7.37 43.84
CA SER A 407 -5.35 8.33 43.84
C SER A 407 -5.42 9.39 42.72
N GLY A 408 -6.42 9.30 41.84
CA GLY A 408 -6.64 10.25 40.74
C GLY A 408 -5.90 9.94 39.44
N TYR A 409 -5.06 8.90 39.40
CA TYR A 409 -4.20 8.59 38.25
C TYR A 409 -4.93 7.89 37.08
N SER A 410 -6.04 7.19 37.33
CA SER A 410 -6.83 6.58 36.24
C SER A 410 -8.23 6.18 36.69
N ARG A 411 -9.26 6.76 36.09
CA ARG A 411 -10.66 6.28 36.26
C ARG A 411 -11.12 5.38 35.11
N THR A 412 -10.26 5.08 34.15
CA THR A 412 -10.65 4.51 32.83
C THR A 412 -9.81 3.33 32.36
N VAL A 413 -8.78 2.91 33.10
CA VAL A 413 -7.97 1.74 32.71
C VAL A 413 -8.75 0.46 33.01
N SER A 414 -9.09 -0.27 31.94
CA SER A 414 -9.71 -1.59 32.03
C SER A 414 -8.72 -2.60 32.63
N ALA A 415 -9.14 -3.29 33.70
CA ALA A 415 -8.36 -4.39 34.28
C ALA A 415 -8.01 -5.46 33.24
N GLN A 416 -8.93 -5.72 32.31
CA GLN A 416 -8.70 -6.65 31.21
C GLN A 416 -7.55 -6.19 30.31
N LEU A 417 -7.54 -4.91 29.92
CA LEU A 417 -6.49 -4.36 29.05
C LEU A 417 -5.11 -4.48 29.73
N LEU A 418 -5.03 -4.14 31.02
CA LEU A 418 -3.76 -4.24 31.74
C LEU A 418 -3.31 -5.70 31.91
N GLN A 419 -4.25 -6.63 32.11
CA GLN A 419 -3.97 -8.06 32.16
C GLN A 419 -3.46 -8.58 30.81
N GLU A 420 -4.05 -8.14 29.70
CA GLU A 420 -3.58 -8.44 28.33
C GLU A 420 -2.15 -7.95 28.11
N GLY A 421 -1.84 -6.70 28.45
CA GLY A 421 -0.50 -6.13 28.30
C GLY A 421 0.56 -6.84 29.15
N LEU A 422 0.25 -7.13 30.42
CA LEU A 422 1.12 -7.93 31.28
C LEU A 422 1.35 -9.33 30.72
N SER A 423 0.32 -9.92 30.10
CA SER A 423 0.42 -11.25 29.51
C SER A 423 1.35 -11.28 28.29
N VAL A 424 1.45 -10.18 27.54
CA VAL A 424 2.42 -10.00 26.42
C VAL A 424 3.82 -9.71 26.97
N ALA A 425 3.91 -8.96 28.08
CA ALA A 425 5.19 -8.64 28.72
C ALA A 425 5.84 -9.87 29.38
N SER A 426 5.03 -10.78 29.95
CA SER A 426 5.52 -11.96 30.66
C SER A 426 5.92 -13.11 29.75
N SER A 427 5.58 -13.02 28.46
CA SER A 427 5.97 -14.02 27.46
C SER A 427 7.37 -13.77 26.91
N GLU A 428 8.16 -14.83 26.82
CA GLU A 428 9.45 -14.78 26.15
C GLU A 428 9.28 -14.75 24.63
N GLY A 429 10.03 -13.90 23.93
CA GLY A 429 10.31 -14.22 22.54
C GLY A 429 9.12 -14.12 21.59
N GLY A 430 9.16 -15.01 20.60
CA GLY A 430 8.06 -15.32 19.68
C GLY A 430 6.74 -15.70 20.34
N ALA A 431 6.75 -16.17 21.60
CA ALA A 431 5.51 -16.43 22.33
C ALA A 431 4.71 -15.14 22.60
N ALA A 432 5.38 -14.00 22.78
CA ALA A 432 4.72 -12.70 22.95
C ALA A 432 3.99 -12.25 21.68
N VAL A 433 4.61 -12.46 20.53
CA VAL A 433 4.03 -12.21 19.22
C VAL A 433 2.84 -13.15 18.97
N ALA A 434 3.02 -14.45 19.15
CA ALA A 434 1.95 -15.43 18.94
C ALA A 434 0.76 -15.16 19.87
N LYS A 435 1.02 -14.72 21.12
CA LYS A 435 -0.01 -14.34 22.07
C LYS A 435 -0.73 -13.06 21.67
N LEU A 436 -0.01 -12.03 21.24
CA LEU A 436 -0.62 -10.81 20.68
C LEU A 436 -1.55 -11.13 19.51
N GLN A 437 -1.13 -12.00 18.60
CA GLN A 437 -1.95 -12.45 17.48
C GLN A 437 -3.20 -13.21 17.95
N ARG A 438 -3.14 -13.96 19.05
CA ARG A 438 -4.28 -14.67 19.68
C ARG A 438 -5.23 -13.77 20.46
N LEU A 439 -4.72 -12.69 21.03
CA LEU A 439 -5.54 -11.70 21.75
C LEU A 439 -6.41 -10.85 20.81
N ARG A 440 -6.13 -10.87 19.50
CA ARG A 440 -7.01 -10.27 18.50
C ARG A 440 -8.33 -11.02 18.43
N ARG A 441 -9.43 -10.28 18.44
CA ARG A 441 -10.79 -10.85 18.34
C ARG A 441 -10.88 -11.67 17.05
N ASP A 442 -11.57 -12.81 17.10
CA ASP A 442 -11.68 -13.72 15.95
C ASP A 442 -12.18 -13.02 14.66
N GLY A 443 -13.01 -11.98 14.79
CA GLY A 443 -13.47 -11.17 13.66
C GLY A 443 -12.41 -10.27 13.01
N ASP A 444 -11.35 -9.91 13.74
CA ASP A 444 -10.25 -9.10 13.21
C ASP A 444 -9.28 -9.97 12.39
N ARG A 445 -9.19 -11.27 12.73
CA ARG A 445 -8.35 -12.25 12.03
C ARG A 445 -8.89 -12.57 10.64
N SER A 446 -10.21 -12.61 10.46
CA SER A 446 -10.81 -12.80 9.13
C SER A 446 -10.52 -11.67 8.15
N LEU A 447 -10.03 -10.53 8.63
CA LEU A 447 -9.66 -9.37 7.82
C LEU A 447 -8.15 -9.32 7.52
N VAL A 448 -7.39 -10.38 7.81
CA VAL A 448 -6.01 -10.53 7.38
C VAL A 448 -5.97 -11.65 6.33
N PRO A 449 -5.61 -11.36 5.07
CA PRO A 449 -5.53 -12.40 4.05
C PRO A 449 -4.38 -13.36 4.34
N ALA A 450 -4.56 -14.64 4.00
CA ALA A 450 -3.48 -15.63 3.99
C ALA A 450 -2.95 -15.89 2.57
N SER A 451 -3.65 -15.38 1.56
CA SER A 451 -3.34 -15.52 0.14
C SER A 451 -3.85 -14.31 -0.66
N PHE A 452 -3.37 -14.16 -1.90
CA PHE A 452 -3.91 -13.14 -2.81
C PHE A 452 -5.36 -13.42 -3.26
N ASP A 453 -5.82 -14.68 -3.20
CA ASP A 453 -7.24 -15.00 -3.43
C ASP A 453 -8.10 -14.52 -2.26
N ASP A 454 -7.62 -14.64 -1.01
CA ASP A 454 -8.30 -14.05 0.15
C ASP A 454 -8.34 -12.52 0.04
N LEU A 455 -7.23 -11.90 -0.39
CA LEU A 455 -7.18 -10.46 -0.65
C LEU A 455 -8.23 -10.05 -1.70
N ARG A 456 -8.32 -10.77 -2.82
CA ARG A 456 -9.33 -10.55 -3.85
C ARG A 456 -10.75 -10.65 -3.26
N ALA A 457 -11.02 -11.67 -2.43
CA ALA A 457 -12.32 -11.85 -1.79
C ALA A 457 -12.64 -10.70 -0.82
N LEU A 458 -11.68 -10.26 -0.01
CA LEU A 458 -11.84 -9.14 0.92
C LEU A 458 -12.14 -7.83 0.20
N LEU A 459 -11.43 -7.53 -0.89
CA LEU A 459 -11.65 -6.32 -1.69
C LEU A 459 -13.01 -6.36 -2.40
N ALA A 460 -13.42 -7.52 -2.92
CA ALA A 460 -14.75 -7.70 -3.52
C ALA A 460 -15.89 -7.57 -2.49
N ALA A 461 -15.64 -7.98 -1.24
CA ALA A 461 -16.58 -7.88 -0.13
C ALA A 461 -16.45 -6.59 0.70
N SER A 462 -15.60 -5.65 0.27
CA SER A 462 -15.29 -4.42 1.01
C SER A 462 -16.56 -3.67 1.44
N PRO A 463 -16.62 -3.07 2.65
CA PRO A 463 -17.73 -2.19 3.03
C PRO A 463 -17.79 -0.93 2.15
N ASN A 464 -16.67 -0.49 1.56
CA ASN A 464 -16.60 0.68 0.72
C ASN A 464 -17.12 0.36 -0.71
N PRO A 465 -18.24 0.98 -1.17
CA PRO A 465 -18.81 0.70 -2.47
C PRO A 465 -17.86 1.04 -3.63
N SER A 466 -17.02 2.07 -3.48
CA SER A 466 -16.04 2.45 -4.50
C SER A 466 -14.95 1.40 -4.63
N VAL A 467 -14.54 0.77 -3.53
CA VAL A 467 -13.57 -0.34 -3.55
C VAL A 467 -14.17 -1.57 -4.20
N ARG A 468 -15.41 -1.95 -3.86
CA ARG A 468 -16.09 -3.07 -4.54
C ARG A 468 -16.24 -2.85 -6.04
N ALA A 469 -16.61 -1.63 -6.45
CA ALA A 469 -16.72 -1.26 -7.85
C ALA A 469 -15.35 -1.36 -8.56
N ALA A 470 -14.30 -0.83 -7.94
CA ALA A 470 -12.94 -0.91 -8.46
C ALA A 470 -12.41 -2.35 -8.55
N ALA A 471 -12.73 -3.21 -7.57
CA ALA A 471 -12.33 -4.62 -7.58
C ALA A 471 -12.90 -5.41 -8.76
N GLY A 472 -14.05 -4.98 -9.30
CA GLY A 472 -14.64 -5.53 -10.52
C GLY A 472 -14.11 -4.93 -11.83
N GLN A 473 -13.26 -3.90 -11.77
CA GLN A 473 -12.64 -3.32 -12.96
C GLN A 473 -11.56 -4.26 -13.49
N GLN A 474 -11.49 -4.38 -14.81
CA GLN A 474 -10.57 -5.27 -15.50
C GLN A 474 -9.10 -5.00 -15.12
N GLN A 475 -8.70 -3.74 -15.00
CA GLN A 475 -7.35 -3.33 -14.58
C GLN A 475 -6.97 -3.92 -13.21
N ARG A 476 -7.89 -3.84 -12.23
CA ARG A 476 -7.64 -4.36 -10.88
C ARG A 476 -7.68 -5.89 -10.85
N ALA A 477 -8.53 -6.51 -11.66
CA ALA A 477 -8.53 -7.95 -11.82
C ALA A 477 -7.18 -8.46 -12.35
N LEU A 478 -6.63 -7.81 -13.38
CA LEU A 478 -5.30 -8.11 -13.92
C LEU A 478 -4.20 -7.93 -12.87
N GLN A 479 -4.20 -6.81 -12.13
CA GLN A 479 -3.23 -6.59 -11.05
C GLN A 479 -3.30 -7.68 -9.98
N LEU A 480 -4.49 -8.11 -9.57
CA LEU A 480 -4.67 -9.21 -8.62
C LEU A 480 -4.21 -10.56 -9.20
N ASP A 481 -4.43 -10.82 -10.49
CA ASP A 481 -3.92 -12.04 -11.14
C ASP A 481 -2.40 -12.05 -11.26
N LEU A 482 -1.78 -10.90 -11.50
CA LEU A 482 -0.32 -10.74 -11.45
C LEU A 482 0.22 -11.04 -10.05
N MET A 483 -0.39 -10.48 -9.01
CA MET A 483 0.00 -10.73 -7.62
C MET A 483 -0.13 -12.21 -7.24
N ALA A 484 -1.20 -12.86 -7.69
CA ALA A 484 -1.49 -14.26 -7.41
C ALA A 484 -0.80 -15.25 -8.37
N GLU A 485 -0.02 -14.76 -9.34
CA GLU A 485 0.61 -15.56 -10.41
C GLU A 485 -0.38 -16.43 -11.21
N ARG A 486 -1.60 -15.94 -11.40
CA ARG A 486 -2.66 -16.62 -12.15
C ARG A 486 -2.49 -16.42 -13.65
N TRP A 487 -1.37 -16.88 -14.20
CA TRP A 487 -0.98 -16.65 -15.60
C TRP A 487 -2.03 -17.09 -16.62
N ARG A 488 -2.71 -18.21 -16.35
CA ARG A 488 -3.80 -18.70 -17.21
C ARG A 488 -4.95 -17.71 -17.26
N ASP A 489 -5.40 -17.24 -16.11
CA ASP A 489 -6.54 -16.32 -16.02
C ASP A 489 -6.16 -14.97 -16.61
N LEU A 490 -4.94 -14.50 -16.34
CA LEU A 490 -4.37 -13.30 -16.95
C LEU A 490 -4.39 -13.36 -18.49
N VAL A 491 -3.92 -14.45 -19.09
CA VAL A 491 -3.95 -14.62 -20.57
C VAL A 491 -5.39 -14.65 -21.09
N LEU A 492 -6.31 -15.31 -20.39
CA LEU A 492 -7.72 -15.35 -20.77
C LEU A 492 -8.38 -13.96 -20.67
N GLU A 493 -8.09 -13.22 -19.61
CA GLU A 493 -8.57 -11.85 -19.41
C GLU A 493 -8.03 -10.91 -20.49
N LEU A 494 -6.74 -10.99 -20.83
CA LEU A 494 -6.13 -10.19 -21.91
C LEU A 494 -6.71 -10.55 -23.28
N ALA A 495 -6.92 -11.84 -23.56
CA ALA A 495 -7.57 -12.28 -24.80
C ALA A 495 -9.04 -11.84 -24.87
N GLY A 496 -9.77 -11.94 -23.75
CA GLY A 496 -11.13 -11.43 -23.62
C GLY A 496 -11.21 -9.92 -23.84
N ALA A 497 -10.26 -9.17 -23.28
CA ALA A 497 -10.08 -7.73 -23.49
C ALA A 497 -9.96 -7.39 -24.97
N ALA A 498 -9.03 -8.07 -25.65
CA ALA A 498 -8.74 -7.87 -27.06
C ALA A 498 -9.95 -8.20 -27.94
N MET A 499 -10.66 -9.29 -27.63
CA MET A 499 -11.88 -9.68 -28.35
C MET A 499 -13.02 -8.68 -28.14
N ALA A 500 -13.23 -8.19 -26.93
CA ALA A 500 -14.24 -7.17 -26.63
C ALA A 500 -13.93 -5.85 -27.33
N ALA A 501 -12.67 -5.41 -27.29
CA ALA A 501 -12.20 -4.24 -28.03
C ALA A 501 -12.42 -4.38 -29.54
N TYR A 502 -12.04 -5.54 -30.11
CA TYR A 502 -12.26 -5.83 -31.53
C TYR A 502 -13.75 -5.80 -31.91
N GLN A 503 -14.63 -6.37 -31.08
CA GLN A 503 -16.08 -6.34 -31.32
C GLN A 503 -16.67 -4.92 -31.25
N GLN A 504 -16.16 -4.07 -30.34
CA GLN A 504 -16.59 -2.67 -30.23
C GLN A 504 -16.18 -1.83 -31.45
N GLN A 505 -15.09 -2.20 -32.13
CA GLN A 505 -14.64 -1.56 -33.36
C GLN A 505 -15.36 -2.03 -34.62
N GLN A 506 -16.11 -3.14 -34.56
CA GLN A 506 -16.86 -3.59 -35.74
C GLN A 506 -18.08 -2.69 -36.00
N PRO A 507 -18.28 -2.21 -37.24
CA PRO A 507 -19.42 -1.39 -37.58
C PRO A 507 -20.72 -2.20 -37.43
N ARG A 508 -21.57 -1.83 -36.46
CA ARG A 508 -22.93 -2.39 -36.35
C ARG A 508 -23.78 -1.91 -37.53
N PRO A 509 -24.36 -2.81 -38.35
CA PRO A 509 -25.11 -2.44 -39.55
C PRO A 509 -26.33 -1.55 -39.25
N ASP A 510 -26.96 -1.71 -38.09
CA ASP A 510 -28.14 -0.92 -37.70
C ASP A 510 -27.80 0.42 -37.01
N ALA A 511 -26.58 0.54 -36.44
CA ALA A 511 -26.15 1.74 -35.72
C ALA A 511 -25.60 2.83 -36.67
N ALA A 512 -25.06 2.45 -37.82
CA ALA A 512 -24.61 3.40 -38.85
C ALA A 512 -25.78 4.24 -39.41
N ALA A 513 -26.99 3.64 -39.50
CA ALA A 513 -28.19 4.34 -39.95
C ALA A 513 -28.80 5.25 -38.87
N ALA A 514 -28.75 4.85 -37.59
CA ALA A 514 -29.27 5.64 -36.47
C ALA A 514 -28.32 6.79 -36.05
N ALA A 515 -27.00 6.58 -36.10
CA ALA A 515 -26.01 7.60 -35.77
C ALA A 515 -25.96 8.75 -36.79
N ALA A 516 -26.30 8.47 -38.04
CA ALA A 516 -26.48 9.49 -39.09
C ALA A 516 -27.73 10.37 -38.88
N ALA A 517 -28.69 9.93 -38.06
CA ALA A 517 -29.96 10.63 -37.84
C ALA A 517 -29.99 11.50 -36.56
N GLU A 518 -29.18 11.20 -35.54
CA GLU A 518 -29.26 11.88 -34.23
C GLU A 518 -27.94 12.54 -33.73
N GLY A 519 -26.91 12.69 -34.56
CA GLY A 519 -25.66 13.34 -34.11
C GLY A 519 -24.87 12.53 -33.07
N GLY A 520 -25.11 11.21 -32.99
CA GLY A 520 -24.49 10.28 -32.03
C GLY A 520 -23.05 9.86 -32.35
N GLY A 521 -22.38 10.51 -33.32
CA GLY A 521 -21.05 10.14 -33.79
C GLY A 521 -19.94 10.20 -32.73
N ALA A 522 -20.14 10.99 -31.67
CA ALA A 522 -19.20 11.09 -30.55
C ALA A 522 -19.23 9.84 -29.65
N LEU A 523 -20.39 9.21 -29.44
CA LEU A 523 -20.52 8.02 -28.57
C LEU A 523 -19.94 6.75 -29.20
N LEU A 524 -20.11 6.59 -30.52
CA LEU A 524 -19.53 5.48 -31.28
C LEU A 524 -17.99 5.59 -31.38
N ARG A 525 -17.45 6.81 -31.53
CA ARG A 525 -15.99 7.04 -31.54
C ARG A 525 -15.35 6.89 -30.16
N ARG A 526 -16.02 7.33 -29.09
CA ARG A 526 -15.58 7.15 -27.69
C ARG A 526 -15.36 5.68 -27.31
N ALA A 527 -16.21 4.78 -27.83
CA ALA A 527 -16.05 3.34 -27.64
C ALA A 527 -14.87 2.76 -28.45
N GLY A 528 -14.56 3.36 -29.61
CA GLY A 528 -13.41 2.98 -30.43
C GLY A 528 -12.07 3.28 -29.77
N ASP A 529 -11.93 4.46 -29.15
CA ASP A 529 -10.70 4.90 -28.47
C ASP A 529 -10.41 4.07 -27.21
N GLN A 530 -11.44 3.77 -26.41
CA GLN A 530 -11.31 2.92 -25.21
C GLN A 530 -10.95 1.47 -25.58
N GLY A 531 -11.59 0.91 -26.61
CA GLY A 531 -11.26 -0.42 -27.10
C GLY A 531 -9.82 -0.50 -27.60
N PHE A 532 -9.36 0.52 -28.33
CA PHE A 532 -7.98 0.56 -28.84
C PHE A 532 -6.94 0.67 -27.72
N ALA A 533 -7.17 1.52 -26.71
CA ALA A 533 -6.26 1.65 -25.57
C ALA A 533 -6.10 0.34 -24.77
N LEU A 534 -7.19 -0.41 -24.60
CA LEU A 534 -7.18 -1.71 -23.95
C LEU A 534 -6.44 -2.76 -24.78
N LEU A 535 -6.68 -2.79 -26.10
CA LEU A 535 -5.97 -3.68 -27.02
C LEU A 535 -4.46 -3.41 -27.01
N ARG A 536 -4.05 -2.13 -27.08
CA ARG A 536 -2.66 -1.71 -26.97
C ARG A 536 -2.05 -2.23 -25.68
N PHE A 537 -2.68 -1.94 -24.54
CA PHE A 537 -2.18 -2.36 -23.24
C PHE A 537 -2.03 -3.87 -23.16
N ALA A 538 -3.05 -4.62 -23.59
CA ALA A 538 -3.02 -6.08 -23.56
C ALA A 538 -1.91 -6.68 -24.42
N ALA A 539 -1.69 -6.14 -25.61
CA ALA A 539 -0.63 -6.60 -26.51
C ALA A 539 0.78 -6.37 -25.93
N HIS A 540 1.05 -5.16 -25.44
CA HIS A 540 2.36 -4.85 -24.86
C HIS A 540 2.59 -5.61 -23.55
N LEU A 541 1.55 -5.78 -22.73
CA LEU A 541 1.64 -6.53 -21.49
C LEU A 541 1.96 -8.00 -21.76
N ALA A 542 1.30 -8.62 -22.75
CA ALA A 542 1.61 -9.99 -23.16
C ALA A 542 3.06 -10.15 -23.63
N LEU A 543 3.60 -9.17 -24.37
CA LEU A 543 5.00 -9.19 -24.81
C LEU A 543 5.97 -9.04 -23.63
N ALA A 544 5.71 -8.12 -22.70
CA ALA A 544 6.54 -7.93 -21.51
C ALA A 544 6.56 -9.19 -20.62
N LEU A 545 5.39 -9.81 -20.38
CA LEU A 545 5.28 -11.06 -19.61
C LEU A 545 6.05 -12.22 -20.25
N ARG A 546 6.10 -12.25 -21.58
CA ARG A 546 6.89 -13.22 -22.32
C ARG A 546 8.39 -12.94 -22.20
N ALA A 547 8.80 -11.69 -22.30
CA ALA A 547 10.20 -11.28 -22.12
C ALA A 547 10.71 -11.59 -20.69
N LEU A 548 9.84 -11.46 -19.68
CA LEU A 548 10.11 -11.91 -18.30
C LEU A 548 10.13 -13.45 -18.14
N GLY A 549 9.78 -14.21 -19.18
CA GLY A 549 9.68 -15.67 -19.11
C GLY A 549 8.50 -16.20 -18.29
N LEU A 550 7.54 -15.34 -17.92
CA LEU A 550 6.39 -15.66 -17.06
C LEU A 550 5.27 -16.37 -17.83
N VAL A 551 5.10 -16.04 -19.11
CA VAL A 551 4.17 -16.71 -20.01
C VAL A 551 4.96 -17.42 -21.10
N ARG A 552 5.00 -18.76 -21.03
CA ARG A 552 5.69 -19.59 -22.02
C ARG A 552 4.76 -19.90 -23.19
N ASP A 553 5.27 -19.68 -24.40
CA ASP A 553 4.65 -20.13 -25.65
C ASP A 553 5.40 -21.39 -26.13
N PRO A 554 4.75 -22.57 -26.13
CA PRO A 554 5.37 -23.80 -26.59
C PRO A 554 5.91 -23.71 -28.02
N GLY A 555 5.24 -22.96 -28.90
CA GLY A 555 5.63 -22.84 -30.30
C GLY A 555 6.85 -21.94 -30.53
N LEU A 556 7.08 -20.97 -29.65
CA LEU A 556 8.24 -20.08 -29.77
C LEU A 556 9.47 -20.60 -29.02
N MET A 557 9.27 -21.45 -28.01
CA MET A 557 10.35 -22.27 -27.45
C MET A 557 10.92 -23.21 -28.52
N GLU A 558 10.07 -23.86 -29.32
CA GLU A 558 10.53 -24.64 -30.47
C GLU A 558 11.26 -23.80 -31.52
N LEU A 559 10.82 -22.56 -31.76
CA LEU A 559 11.47 -21.65 -32.71
C LEU A 559 12.79 -21.06 -32.17
N GLN A 560 12.89 -20.77 -30.87
CA GLN A 560 14.11 -20.30 -30.21
C GLN A 560 15.13 -21.44 -30.09
N ALA A 561 14.71 -22.66 -29.75
CA ALA A 561 15.57 -23.84 -29.78
C ALA A 561 16.11 -24.11 -31.20
N ARG A 562 15.25 -23.97 -32.23
CA ARG A 562 15.66 -24.05 -33.64
C ARG A 562 16.57 -22.88 -34.07
N ALA A 563 16.36 -21.67 -33.56
CA ALA A 563 17.16 -20.49 -33.89
C ALA A 563 18.55 -20.50 -33.23
N HIS A 564 18.67 -21.09 -32.03
CA HIS A 564 19.95 -21.30 -31.35
C HIS A 564 20.70 -22.56 -31.79
N GLY A 565 20.19 -23.29 -32.79
CA GLY A 565 20.85 -24.47 -33.36
C GLY A 565 20.90 -25.67 -32.42
N VAL A 566 20.04 -25.71 -31.41
CA VAL A 566 19.92 -26.85 -30.49
C VAL A 566 18.93 -27.84 -31.13
N GLU A 567 19.45 -28.67 -32.04
CA GLU A 567 18.73 -29.86 -32.50
C GLU A 567 18.77 -30.92 -31.40
N GLY A 568 17.71 -30.97 -30.61
CA GLY A 568 17.52 -31.97 -29.55
C GLY A 568 17.73 -31.36 -28.18
N LEU A 569 16.72 -31.50 -27.31
CA LEU A 569 16.90 -31.29 -25.88
C LEU A 569 17.93 -32.32 -25.42
N ASP A 570 19.17 -31.87 -25.18
CA ASP A 570 20.18 -32.70 -24.56
C ASP A 570 19.77 -32.93 -23.09
N ASP A 571 19.87 -34.18 -22.63
CA ASP A 571 19.53 -34.66 -21.28
C ASP A 571 20.19 -33.82 -20.14
N GLU A 572 21.17 -32.96 -20.47
CA GLU A 572 21.82 -32.03 -19.54
C GLU A 572 20.99 -30.77 -19.25
N GLU A 573 20.22 -30.20 -20.20
CA GLU A 573 19.35 -29.04 -19.92
C GLU A 573 18.09 -29.45 -19.15
N GLU A 574 17.60 -30.67 -19.35
CA GLU A 574 16.51 -31.25 -18.54
C GLU A 574 17.00 -31.53 -17.10
N GLN A 575 18.28 -31.89 -16.92
CA GLN A 575 18.94 -32.01 -15.61
C GLN A 575 19.26 -30.65 -14.97
N GLU A 576 19.61 -29.62 -15.75
CA GLU A 576 19.82 -28.25 -15.28
C GLU A 576 18.48 -27.62 -14.84
N ALA A 577 17.40 -27.85 -15.59
CA ALA A 577 16.04 -27.45 -15.22
C ALA A 577 15.51 -28.21 -13.99
N ALA A 578 15.82 -29.51 -13.86
CA ALA A 578 15.52 -30.29 -12.67
C ALA A 578 16.32 -29.80 -11.44
N ARG A 579 17.60 -29.42 -11.61
CA ARG A 579 18.42 -28.79 -10.56
C ARG A 579 17.90 -27.41 -10.15
N LEU A 580 17.43 -26.60 -11.09
CA LEU A 580 16.81 -25.30 -10.80
C LEU A 580 15.43 -25.45 -10.13
N GLN A 581 14.70 -26.54 -10.40
CA GLN A 581 13.49 -26.93 -9.67
C GLN A 581 13.78 -27.48 -8.26
N GLU A 582 14.88 -28.20 -8.04
CA GLU A 582 15.31 -28.62 -6.70
C GLU A 582 15.69 -27.43 -5.80
N VAL A 583 16.28 -26.37 -6.37
CA VAL A 583 16.65 -25.15 -5.64
C VAL A 583 15.44 -24.24 -5.33
N ARG A 584 14.38 -24.28 -6.17
CA ARG A 584 13.17 -23.44 -6.03
C ARG A 584 11.97 -24.16 -5.41
N GLY A 585 12.09 -25.45 -5.12
CA GLY A 585 10.97 -26.29 -4.68
C GLY A 585 9.98 -26.59 -5.82
N PRO A 586 9.23 -27.70 -5.73
CA PRO A 586 8.29 -28.07 -6.78
C PRO A 586 7.10 -27.09 -6.85
N PRO A 587 6.61 -26.75 -8.04
CA PRO A 587 5.33 -26.05 -8.18
C PRO A 587 4.18 -26.94 -7.68
N PRO A 588 3.03 -26.37 -7.27
CA PRO A 588 1.91 -27.08 -6.64
C PRO A 588 1.11 -28.02 -7.57
N TRP A 589 1.76 -28.62 -8.58
CA TRP A 589 1.20 -29.67 -9.42
C TRP A 589 2.16 -30.86 -9.51
N VAL A 590 2.48 -31.46 -8.36
CA VAL A 590 2.61 -32.92 -8.22
C VAL A 590 1.74 -33.36 -7.07
#